data_AF-A0A2A5NXX7-F1
#
_entry.id   AF-A0A2A5NXX7-F1
#
_cell.length_a   1.000
_cell.length_b   1.000
_cell.length_c   1.000
_cell.angle_alpha   90.00
_cell.angle_beta   90.00
_cell.angle_gamma   90.00
#
_symmetry.space_group_name_H-M   'P 1'
#
loop_
_entity.id
_entity.type
_entity.pdbx_description
1 polymer ?
#
loop_
_entity_poly.entity_id
_entity_poly.type
_entity_poly.pdbx_seq_one_letter_code
_entity_poly.pdbx_strand_id
1 'polypeptide(L)'
;MTLVVKKIDEGLVREFKAEAVRRGLTLSEALAEAISLWLQHVRSEGVVETEDTVNNRVYESMKAELERRYSGKYVVISGGRLIGAYESGEEVIAALRKIRPRHAIVVRVGERPGVGEWLGGSLEL
;
A
#
# COMPACT_ATOMS: atom_id res chain seq x y z
N MET A 1 -8.61 6.28 -13.69
CA MET A 1 -7.65 5.33 -13.08
C MET A 1 -8.09 3.93 -13.46
N THR A 2 -7.16 3.06 -13.85
CA THR A 2 -7.48 1.66 -14.17
C THR A 2 -7.12 0.77 -12.98
N LEU A 3 -8.07 -0.06 -12.53
CA LEU A 3 -7.90 -0.99 -11.43
C LEU A 3 -8.18 -2.41 -11.93
N VAL A 4 -7.26 -3.34 -11.68
CA VAL A 4 -7.42 -4.77 -11.99
C VAL A 4 -7.30 -5.54 -10.68
N VAL A 5 -8.34 -6.29 -10.34
CA VAL A 5 -8.38 -7.12 -9.13
C VAL A 5 -8.43 -8.59 -9.55
N LYS A 6 -7.52 -9.40 -9.00
CA LYS A 6 -7.43 -10.85 -9.25
C LYS A 6 -7.81 -11.62 -8.00
N LYS A 7 -8.12 -12.91 -8.17
CA LYS A 7 -8.48 -13.84 -7.08
C LYS A 7 -9.70 -13.40 -6.26
N ILE A 8 -10.65 -12.71 -6.90
CA ILE A 8 -11.95 -12.42 -6.29
C ILE A 8 -12.92 -13.55 -6.61
N ASP A 9 -13.77 -13.91 -5.64
CA ASP A 9 -14.81 -14.90 -5.85
C ASP A 9 -15.79 -14.44 -6.95
N GLU A 10 -16.03 -15.31 -7.93
CA GLU A 10 -16.88 -14.97 -9.07
C GLU A 10 -18.36 -14.79 -8.68
N GLY A 11 -18.82 -15.54 -7.68
CA GLY A 11 -20.17 -15.43 -7.14
C GLY A 11 -20.41 -14.06 -6.52
N LEU A 12 -19.47 -13.61 -5.69
CA LEU A 12 -19.49 -12.30 -5.06
C LEU A 12 -19.50 -11.17 -6.10
N VAL A 13 -18.66 -11.26 -7.14
CA VAL A 13 -18.64 -10.25 -8.22
C VAL A 13 -19.98 -10.20 -8.95
N ARG A 14 -20.60 -11.35 -9.19
CA ARG A 14 -21.90 -11.43 -9.87
C ARG A 14 -23.00 -10.79 -9.04
N GLU A 15 -23.05 -11.09 -7.75
CA GLU A 15 -24.02 -10.51 -6.82
C GLU A 15 -23.84 -8.99 -6.72
N PHE A 16 -22.60 -8.52 -6.56
CA PHE A 16 -22.29 -7.10 -6.52
C PHE A 16 -22.72 -6.36 -7.79
N LYS A 17 -22.46 -6.94 -8.97
CA LYS A 17 -22.92 -6.39 -10.25
C LYS A 17 -24.44 -6.32 -10.34
N ALA A 18 -25.13 -7.39 -9.91
CA ALA A 18 -26.59 -7.44 -9.94
C ALA A 18 -27.18 -6.34 -9.04
N GLU A 19 -26.61 -6.15 -7.84
CA GLU A 19 -27.05 -5.12 -6.91
C GLU A 19 -26.76 -3.70 -7.42
N ALA A 20 -25.60 -3.47 -8.03
CA ALA A 20 -25.28 -2.19 -8.68
C ALA A 20 -26.32 -1.83 -9.75
N VAL A 21 -26.67 -2.79 -10.62
CA VAL A 21 -27.69 -2.58 -11.66
C VAL A 21 -29.06 -2.30 -11.06
N ARG A 22 -29.46 -3.02 -10.00
CA ARG A 22 -30.74 -2.77 -9.30
C ARG A 22 -30.83 -1.35 -8.73
N ARG A 23 -29.70 -0.79 -8.31
CA ARG A 23 -29.60 0.57 -7.78
C ARG A 23 -29.41 1.64 -8.87
N GLY A 24 -29.35 1.25 -10.14
CA GLY A 24 -29.11 2.16 -11.26
C GLY A 24 -27.69 2.73 -11.30
N LEU A 25 -26.73 2.07 -10.64
CA LEU A 25 -25.35 2.48 -10.56
C LEU A 25 -24.50 1.75 -11.62
N THR A 26 -23.50 2.44 -12.15
CA THR A 26 -22.41 1.78 -12.87
C THR A 26 -21.58 0.94 -11.90
N LEU A 27 -20.90 -0.08 -12.42
CA LEU A 27 -20.00 -0.91 -11.60
C LEU A 27 -18.90 -0.08 -10.91
N SER A 28 -18.43 0.98 -11.58
CA SER A 28 -17.45 1.92 -11.03
C SER A 28 -17.99 2.73 -9.86
N GLU A 29 -19.24 3.20 -9.92
CA GLU A 29 -19.87 3.97 -8.84
C GLU A 29 -20.13 3.09 -7.63
N ALA A 30 -20.72 1.91 -7.84
CA ALA A 30 -20.93 0.94 -6.77
C ALA A 30 -19.61 0.55 -6.10
N LEU A 31 -18.53 0.37 -6.89
CA LEU A 31 -17.20 0.06 -6.35
C LEU A 31 -16.63 1.23 -5.53
N ALA A 32 -16.82 2.47 -5.99
CA ALA A 32 -16.41 3.65 -5.23
C ALA A 32 -17.16 3.77 -3.90
N GLU A 33 -18.46 3.50 -3.88
CA GLU A 33 -19.25 3.45 -2.64
C GLU A 33 -18.76 2.35 -1.69
N ALA A 34 -18.52 1.14 -2.20
CA ALA A 34 -18.02 0.03 -1.41
C ALA A 34 -16.64 0.34 -0.79
N ILE A 35 -15.73 0.94 -1.55
CA ILE A 35 -14.42 1.39 -1.04
C ILE A 35 -14.60 2.45 0.05
N SER A 36 -15.48 3.43 -0.16
CA SER A 36 -15.75 4.49 0.82
C SER A 36 -16.29 3.92 2.13
N LEU A 37 -17.27 3.03 2.06
CA LEU A 37 -17.86 2.35 3.22
C LEU A 37 -16.83 1.50 3.95
N TRP A 38 -16.01 0.74 3.22
CA TRP A 38 -14.92 -0.04 3.81
C TRP A 38 -13.93 0.85 4.56
N LEU A 39 -13.51 1.97 3.97
CA LEU A 39 -12.59 2.91 4.61
C LEU A 39 -13.21 3.58 5.84
N GLN A 40 -14.51 3.91 5.80
CA GLN A 40 -15.22 4.45 6.97
C GLN A 40 -15.26 3.42 8.09
N HIS A 41 -15.62 2.18 7.78
CA HIS A 41 -15.67 1.07 8.72
C HIS A 41 -14.30 0.85 9.41
N VAL A 42 -13.22 0.75 8.62
CA VAL A 42 -11.85 0.64 9.13
C VAL A 42 -11.47 1.80 10.06
N ARG A 43 -11.91 3.03 9.76
CA ARG A 43 -11.66 4.20 10.61
C ARG A 43 -12.50 4.19 11.88
N SER A 44 -13.74 3.72 11.82
CA SER A 44 -14.70 3.74 12.93
C SER A 44 -14.51 2.60 13.92
N GLU A 45 -14.07 1.43 13.47
CA GLU A 45 -13.83 0.28 14.36
C GLU A 45 -12.59 0.45 15.23
N GLY A 46 -11.87 1.58 15.11
CA GLY A 46 -10.69 1.83 15.90
C GLY A 46 -9.71 0.66 15.78
N VAL A 47 -9.54 0.14 14.55
CA VAL A 47 -8.46 -0.80 14.25
C VAL A 47 -7.23 -0.15 14.82
N VAL A 48 -6.74 -0.71 15.94
CA VAL A 48 -5.55 -0.24 16.65
C VAL A 48 -4.55 0.08 15.56
N GLU A 49 -4.19 1.35 15.40
CA GLU A 49 -3.33 1.79 14.30
C GLU A 49 -2.12 0.85 14.29
N THR A 50 -2.13 -0.12 13.37
CA THR A 50 -1.04 -1.08 13.31
C THR A 50 0.18 -0.29 12.87
N GLU A 51 1.35 -0.67 13.34
CA GLU A 51 2.58 0.05 13.02
C GLU A 51 2.74 0.20 11.49
N ASP A 52 2.21 -0.77 10.74
CA ASP A 52 2.01 -0.81 9.28
C ASP A 52 1.21 0.36 8.74
N THR A 53 0.04 0.62 9.34
CA THR A 53 -0.87 1.68 8.93
C THR A 53 -0.24 3.04 9.18
N VAL A 54 0.46 3.20 10.31
CA VAL A 54 1.17 4.44 10.66
C VAL A 54 2.36 4.66 9.74
N ASN A 55 3.18 3.63 9.50
CA ASN A 55 4.34 3.71 8.62
C ASN A 55 3.93 4.07 7.18
N ASN A 56 2.87 3.44 6.65
CA ASN A 56 2.38 3.72 5.31
C ASN A 56 1.86 5.16 5.18
N ARG A 57 1.11 5.65 6.19
CA ARG A 57 0.62 7.03 6.19
C ARG A 57 1.79 8.03 6.14
N VAL A 58 2.83 7.79 6.92
CA VAL A 58 4.03 8.64 6.98
C VAL A 58 4.74 8.62 5.64
N TYR A 59 4.94 7.45 5.04
CA TYR A 59 5.53 7.32 3.71
C TYR A 59 4.75 8.11 2.65
N GLU A 60 3.44 7.92 2.56
CA GLU A 60 2.59 8.61 1.58
C GLU A 60 2.62 10.14 1.79
N SER A 61 2.58 10.59 3.04
CA SER A 61 2.63 12.03 3.36
C SER A 61 3.97 12.67 3.01
N MET A 62 5.08 11.92 3.08
CA MET A 62 6.43 12.42 2.84
C MET A 62 6.94 12.10 1.43
N LYS A 63 6.20 11.32 0.64
CA LYS A 63 6.65 10.77 -0.65
C LYS A 63 7.30 11.82 -1.57
N ALA A 64 6.63 12.95 -1.78
CA ALA A 64 7.15 14.02 -2.63
C ALA A 64 8.43 14.68 -2.07
N GLU A 65 8.61 14.73 -0.76
CA GLU A 65 9.83 15.24 -0.11
C GLU A 65 10.97 14.22 -0.20
N LEU A 66 10.66 12.94 0.04
CA LEU A 66 11.61 11.84 -0.07
C LEU A 66 12.15 11.75 -1.49
N GLU A 67 11.29 11.88 -2.51
CA GLU A 67 11.70 11.88 -3.93
C GLU A 67 12.65 13.03 -4.27
N ARG A 68 12.48 14.20 -3.64
CA ARG A 68 13.38 15.34 -3.86
C ARG A 68 14.72 15.20 -3.14
N ARG A 69 14.72 14.66 -1.92
CA ARG A 69 15.90 14.66 -1.04
C ARG A 69 16.73 13.38 -1.07
N TYR A 70 16.09 12.24 -1.35
CA TYR A 70 16.69 10.91 -1.21
C TYR A 70 16.55 10.05 -2.47
N SER A 71 16.41 10.68 -3.64
CA SER A 71 16.42 9.96 -4.93
C SER A 71 17.65 9.06 -5.05
N GLY A 72 17.43 7.81 -5.49
CA GLY A 72 18.43 6.75 -5.60
C GLY A 72 18.71 5.96 -4.33
N LYS A 73 18.27 6.45 -3.16
CA LYS A 73 18.56 5.87 -1.84
C LYS A 73 17.42 5.01 -1.30
N TYR A 74 17.75 4.12 -0.37
CA TYR A 74 16.79 3.34 0.41
C TYR A 74 16.32 4.13 1.62
N VAL A 75 15.05 4.48 1.64
CA VAL A 75 14.39 5.11 2.79
C VAL A 75 13.78 4.04 3.68
N VAL A 76 14.01 4.16 4.99
CA VAL A 76 13.46 3.28 6.02
C VAL A 76 12.51 4.05 6.92
N ILE A 77 11.26 3.59 7.04
CA ILE A 77 10.24 4.16 7.92
C ILE A 77 9.78 3.08 8.90
N SER A 78 9.74 3.41 10.19
CA SER A 78 9.30 2.51 11.25
C SER A 78 8.80 3.29 12.46
N GLY A 79 7.87 2.74 13.25
CA GLY A 79 7.24 3.43 14.37
C GLY A 79 6.61 4.78 14.01
N GLY A 80 6.14 4.95 12.77
CA GLY A 80 5.55 6.20 12.30
C GLY A 80 6.54 7.34 12.05
N ARG A 81 7.81 7.04 11.79
CA ARG A 81 8.82 8.08 11.49
C ARG A 81 9.87 7.60 10.50
N LEU A 82 10.47 8.56 9.80
CA LEU A 82 11.66 8.32 8.98
C LEU A 82 12.85 7.98 9.89
N ILE A 83 13.36 6.77 9.74
CA ILE A 83 14.53 6.28 10.48
C ILE A 83 15.82 6.77 9.82
N GLY A 84 15.85 6.77 8.48
CA GLY A 84 17.01 7.21 7.72
C GLY A 84 16.88 6.93 6.23
N ALA A 85 17.86 7.42 5.48
CA ALA A 85 18.07 7.12 4.08
C ALA A 85 19.49 6.56 3.89
N TYR A 86 19.60 5.45 3.17
CA TYR A 86 20.80 4.64 3.06
C TYR A 86 21.15 4.36 1.60
N GLU A 87 22.43 4.19 1.29
CA GLU A 87 22.87 3.98 -0.10
C GLU A 87 22.72 2.51 -0.52
N SER A 88 22.78 1.57 0.43
CA SER A 88 22.76 0.12 0.17
C SER A 88 21.79 -0.65 1.06
N GLY A 89 21.37 -1.82 0.60
CA GLY A 89 20.56 -2.74 1.40
C GLY A 89 21.30 -3.26 2.64
N GLU A 90 22.63 -3.33 2.61
CA GLU A 90 23.46 -3.75 3.75
C GLU A 90 23.39 -2.73 4.89
N GLU A 91 23.44 -1.43 4.57
CA GLU A 91 23.26 -0.36 5.53
C GLU A 91 21.85 -0.39 6.15
N VAL A 92 20.83 -0.65 5.34
CA VAL A 92 19.46 -0.85 5.81
C VAL A 92 19.37 -2.01 6.79
N ILE A 93 19.95 -3.18 6.47
CA ILE A 93 19.96 -4.35 7.35
C ILE A 93 20.68 -4.04 8.66
N ALA A 94 21.81 -3.33 8.61
CA ALA A 94 22.55 -2.92 9.79
C ALA A 94 21.73 -1.96 10.69
N ALA A 95 20.98 -1.04 10.09
CA ALA A 95 20.09 -0.13 10.80
C ALA A 95 18.91 -0.87 11.45
N LEU A 96 18.25 -1.77 10.71
CA LEU A 96 17.12 -2.57 11.22
C LEU A 96 17.55 -3.49 12.36
N ARG A 97 18.75 -4.08 12.30
CA ARG A 97 19.30 -4.94 13.37
C ARG A 97 19.52 -4.18 14.69
N LYS A 98 19.87 -2.90 14.64
CA LYS A 98 20.06 -2.06 15.83
C LYS A 98 18.73 -1.68 16.48
N ILE A 99 17.72 -1.37 15.66
CA ILE A 99 16.43 -0.84 16.14
C ILE A 99 15.45 -1.97 16.48
N ARG A 100 15.58 -3.13 15.83
CA ARG A 100 14.67 -4.30 15.95
C ARG A 100 13.19 -3.90 15.92
N PRO A 101 12.74 -3.21 14.87
CA PRO A 101 11.36 -2.77 14.78
C PRO A 101 10.42 -3.97 14.61
N ARG A 102 9.18 -3.86 15.07
CA ARG A 102 8.14 -4.87 14.79
C ARG A 102 7.71 -4.82 13.32
N HIS A 103 7.70 -3.62 12.73
CA HIS A 103 7.48 -3.43 11.30
C HIS A 103 8.25 -2.21 10.77
N ALA A 104 8.79 -2.34 9.56
CA ALA A 104 9.45 -1.27 8.82
C ALA A 104 9.15 -1.33 7.32
N ILE A 105 8.95 -0.16 6.71
CA ILE A 105 8.90 0.02 5.25
C ILE A 105 10.30 0.34 4.77
N VAL A 106 10.74 -0.37 3.73
CA VAL A 106 11.99 -0.09 3.01
C VAL A 106 11.66 0.14 1.55
N VAL A 107 12.01 1.30 1.03
CA VAL A 107 11.72 1.67 -0.36
C VAL A 107 12.88 2.41 -0.98
N ARG A 108 13.25 2.04 -2.21
CA ARG A 108 14.23 2.80 -2.98
C ARG A 108 13.53 3.94 -3.71
N VAL A 109 13.86 5.16 -3.32
CA VAL A 109 13.14 6.35 -3.76
C VAL A 109 13.72 6.86 -5.08
N GLY A 110 12.90 7.41 -5.97
CA GLY A 110 13.35 7.97 -7.25
C GLY A 110 13.60 6.94 -8.36
N GLU A 111 13.58 5.65 -8.05
CA GLU A 111 13.36 4.63 -9.08
C GLU A 111 11.89 4.64 -9.45
N ARG A 112 11.58 5.07 -10.68
CA ARG A 112 10.30 4.72 -11.28
C ARG A 112 10.27 3.21 -11.33
N PRO A 113 9.19 2.54 -10.87
CA PRO A 113 8.99 1.15 -11.24
C PRO A 113 9.16 1.14 -12.75
N GLY A 114 10.13 0.39 -13.27
CA GLY A 114 10.05 -0.03 -14.66
C GLY A 114 8.62 -0.53 -14.83
N VAL A 115 7.94 -0.11 -15.89
CA VAL A 115 6.64 -0.68 -16.23
C VAL A 115 6.92 -2.15 -16.52
N GLY A 116 6.93 -2.94 -15.45
CA GLY A 116 7.10 -4.37 -15.51
C GLY A 116 5.85 -4.87 -16.20
N GLU A 117 6.02 -5.47 -17.36
CA GLU A 117 4.99 -6.34 -17.89
C GLU A 117 4.57 -7.28 -16.77
N TRP A 118 3.26 -7.35 -16.53
CA TRP A 118 2.66 -8.20 -15.52
C TRP A 118 2.93 -9.68 -15.87
N LEU A 119 4.09 -10.20 -15.51
CA LEU A 119 4.36 -11.63 -15.49
C LEU A 119 3.62 -12.19 -14.28
N GLY A 120 2.38 -12.62 -14.51
CA GLY A 120 1.58 -13.33 -13.53
C GLY A 120 2.28 -14.61 -13.10
N GLY A 121 3.07 -14.52 -12.03
CA GLY A 121 3.67 -15.67 -11.35
C GLY A 121 3.07 -15.84 -9.97
N SER A 122 2.36 -16.94 -9.75
CA SER A 122 2.14 -17.50 -8.42
C SER A 122 3.50 -17.70 -7.75
N LEU A 123 3.71 -17.07 -6.59
CA LEU A 123 4.52 -17.69 -5.55
C LEU A 123 3.54 -18.50 -4.70
N GLU A 124 3.42 -19.78 -5.04
CA GLU A 124 3.01 -20.78 -4.05
C GLU A 124 4.23 -21.04 -3.17
N LEU A 125 4.04 -20.91 -1.86
CA LEU A 125 4.97 -21.40 -0.83
C LEU A 125 4.52 -22.81 -0.43
#